data_AF-A0A2K3QAH6-F1
#
_entry.id   AF-A0A2K3QAH6-F1
#
_cell.length_a   1.000
_cell.length_b   1.000
_cell.length_c   1.000
_cell.angle_alpha   90.00
_cell.angle_beta   90.00
_cell.angle_gamma   90.00
#
_symmetry.space_group_name_H-M   'P 1'
#
loop_
_entity.id
_entity.type
_entity.pdbx_description
1 polymer ?
#
loop_
_entity_poly.entity_id
_entity_poly.type
_entity_poly.pdbx_seq_one_letter_code
_entity_poly.pdbx_strand_id
1 'polypeptide(L)'
;MVTLQKARVLPSSRWSSFDGWNYNGMKERLQAALEQIDKSVLLDHAERIIQQKLTMSKPFSAGQYWICFEMVAEDASLAIARVRLPRHPDTPPSVNVEDEAYATRCEIATMQFVGQRLPHITVPCVYAYEAPGSLLAENAGATYMLLEGFYGNTLRDVEFNICNLSSAVQECIITQWTKVQAELATLIYPQIGSISSLSLTGEPVIGRLATAAAECFRDAGPFSTTAEYFGAVGQAAIDKFDADVDSSSTSFLRIGASVFCDIVSESTLFKDIGTENLFPFNHMDLGTQNILIDDDFNFLAIIDWEFAHTAPWQVNHYPMPFPLLESDEAIRHILQDPSHCAYKNVLRREFARGLYRQKFQSAERDLEKKGRPLTGSFAEILDCSASRIYACFTNLGRLPQADEGLVYEMVRLAFGWDAREAEDYVHNVERSVSTTATRSAKGYDKESIPHAHAV
;
A
#
# COMPACT_ATOMS: atom_id res chain seq x y z
N MET A 1 -18.02 39.61 22.30
CA MET A 1 -16.61 39.21 22.17
C MET A 1 -16.53 38.32 20.93
N VAL A 2 -16.02 38.86 19.83
CA VAL A 2 -15.75 38.08 18.62
C VAL A 2 -14.51 37.26 18.94
N THR A 3 -14.67 35.95 19.10
CA THR A 3 -13.55 35.02 19.19
C THR A 3 -12.78 35.18 17.88
N LEU A 4 -11.58 35.74 17.94
CA LEU A 4 -10.64 35.75 16.81
C LEU A 4 -10.41 34.29 16.44
N GLN A 5 -11.10 33.83 15.40
CA GLN A 5 -10.90 32.53 14.81
C GLN A 5 -9.46 32.56 14.29
N LYS A 6 -8.57 31.81 14.96
CA LYS A 6 -7.17 31.71 14.57
C LYS A 6 -7.16 31.36 13.08
N ALA A 7 -6.55 32.19 12.25
CA ALA A 7 -6.52 31.96 10.80
C ALA A 7 -5.98 30.53 10.58
N ARG A 8 -6.79 29.66 9.97
CA ARG A 8 -6.39 28.28 9.71
C ARG A 8 -5.23 28.32 8.72
N VAL A 9 -4.09 27.76 9.13
CA VAL A 9 -2.92 27.63 8.26
C VAL A 9 -3.30 26.65 7.15
N LEU A 10 -3.11 27.06 5.90
CA LEU A 10 -3.38 26.19 4.76
C LEU A 10 -2.45 24.96 4.79
N PRO A 11 -2.99 23.74 4.65
CA PRO A 11 -2.20 22.50 4.60
C PRO A 11 -1.00 22.58 3.67
N SER A 12 -1.21 23.12 2.47
CA SER A 12 -0.19 23.23 1.41
C SER A 12 1.09 23.95 1.83
N SER A 13 1.03 24.81 2.86
CA SER A 13 2.21 25.47 3.41
C SER A 13 3.25 24.51 4.01
N ARG A 14 2.87 23.27 4.32
CA ARG A 14 3.76 22.22 4.86
C ARG A 14 4.11 21.13 3.84
N TRP A 15 3.60 21.22 2.60
CA TRP A 15 3.85 20.19 1.60
C TRP A 15 5.28 20.30 1.04
N SER A 16 6.10 19.30 1.33
CA SER A 16 7.49 19.17 0.89
C SER A 16 7.77 17.85 0.16
N SER A 17 6.73 17.16 -0.32
CA SER A 17 6.80 15.75 -0.72
C SER A 17 7.70 15.45 -1.93
N PHE A 18 8.06 16.47 -2.72
CA PHE A 18 8.93 16.35 -3.89
C PHE A 18 10.37 16.86 -3.63
N ASP A 19 10.66 17.31 -2.39
CA ASP A 19 12.02 17.66 -1.99
C ASP A 19 12.88 16.38 -2.01
N GLY A 20 13.88 16.35 -2.88
CA GLY A 20 14.80 15.20 -3.02
C GLY A 20 14.58 14.33 -4.26
N TRP A 21 13.68 14.69 -5.18
CA TRP A 21 13.44 14.00 -6.46
C TRP A 21 14.59 14.10 -7.49
N ASN A 22 15.85 14.18 -7.05
CA ASN A 22 17.01 14.25 -7.93
C ASN A 22 17.51 12.85 -8.34
N TYR A 23 16.59 11.94 -8.69
CA TYR A 23 16.89 10.56 -9.10
C TYR A 23 15.99 10.14 -10.27
N ASN A 24 16.48 9.22 -11.11
CA ASN A 24 15.74 8.57 -12.20
C ASN A 24 14.88 9.49 -13.10
N GLY A 25 15.30 10.75 -13.31
CA GLY A 25 14.56 11.71 -14.13
C GLY A 25 13.22 12.19 -13.54
N MET A 26 12.95 11.91 -12.26
CA MET A 26 11.65 12.18 -11.63
C MET A 26 11.36 13.67 -11.53
N LYS A 27 12.37 14.49 -11.26
CA LYS A 27 12.23 15.95 -11.23
C LYS A 27 11.89 16.52 -12.60
N GLU A 28 12.58 16.08 -13.65
CA GLU A 28 12.35 16.50 -15.02
C GLU A 28 10.94 16.09 -15.47
N ARG A 29 10.52 14.87 -15.13
CA ARG A 29 9.15 14.37 -15.35
C ARG A 29 8.09 15.24 -14.68
N LEU A 30 8.30 15.63 -13.42
CA LEU A 30 7.40 16.51 -12.69
C LEU A 30 7.36 17.93 -13.31
N GLN A 31 8.52 18.49 -13.64
CA GLN A 31 8.62 19.82 -14.25
C GLN A 31 7.92 19.87 -15.61
N ALA A 32 8.17 18.89 -16.48
CA ALA A 32 7.50 18.79 -17.77
C ALA A 32 5.96 18.67 -17.63
N ALA A 33 5.49 17.90 -16.64
CA ALA A 33 4.06 17.79 -16.36
C ALA A 33 3.46 19.15 -15.92
N LEU A 34 4.14 19.87 -15.02
CA LEU A 34 3.69 21.18 -14.53
C LEU A 34 3.60 22.25 -15.63
N GLU A 35 4.43 22.15 -16.67
CA GLU A 35 4.38 23.04 -17.84
C GLU A 35 3.20 22.74 -18.77
N GLN A 36 2.75 21.47 -18.80
CA GLN A 36 1.65 21.03 -19.66
C GLN A 36 0.27 21.18 -19.01
N ILE A 37 0.19 21.10 -17.68
CA ILE A 37 -1.09 21.14 -16.96
C ILE A 37 -1.70 22.53 -17.01
N ASP A 38 -2.87 22.65 -17.62
CA ASP A 38 -3.67 23.87 -17.56
C ASP A 38 -4.48 23.92 -16.26
N LYS A 39 -3.91 24.61 -15.27
CA LYS A 39 -4.52 24.82 -13.95
C LYS A 39 -5.83 25.62 -14.00
N SER A 40 -6.05 26.43 -15.05
CA SER A 40 -7.29 27.20 -15.18
C SER A 40 -8.48 26.29 -15.45
N VAL A 41 -8.28 25.23 -16.24
CA VAL A 41 -9.32 24.21 -16.51
C VAL A 41 -9.72 23.48 -15.24
N LEU A 42 -8.74 23.12 -14.40
CA LEU A 42 -8.98 22.47 -13.11
C LEU A 42 -9.81 23.37 -12.18
N LEU A 43 -9.42 24.65 -12.10
CA LEU A 43 -10.09 25.65 -11.27
C LEU A 43 -11.51 25.91 -11.75
N ASP A 44 -11.70 26.19 -13.04
CA ASP A 44 -13.02 26.44 -13.65
C ASP A 44 -13.96 25.24 -13.52
N HIS A 45 -13.41 24.02 -13.55
CA HIS A 45 -14.20 22.82 -13.30
C HIS A 45 -14.62 22.70 -11.83
N ALA A 46 -13.68 22.91 -10.90
CA ALA A 46 -13.96 22.90 -9.48
C ALA A 46 -15.00 23.96 -9.09
N GLU A 47 -14.89 25.19 -9.60
CA GLU A 47 -15.86 26.27 -9.35
C GLU A 47 -17.26 25.89 -9.83
N ARG A 48 -17.37 25.23 -10.98
CA ARG A 48 -18.67 24.77 -11.51
C ARG A 48 -19.29 23.65 -10.69
N ILE A 49 -18.52 22.76 -10.08
CA ILE A 49 -19.09 21.69 -9.25
C ILE A 49 -19.41 22.19 -7.85
N ILE A 50 -18.48 22.93 -7.24
CA ILE A 50 -18.59 23.43 -5.88
C ILE A 50 -19.55 24.62 -5.78
N GLN A 51 -19.84 25.29 -6.91
CA GLN A 51 -20.72 26.46 -6.99
C GLN A 51 -20.23 27.64 -6.14
N GLN A 52 -18.90 27.80 -6.04
CA GLN A 52 -18.21 28.90 -5.36
C GLN A 52 -17.01 29.34 -6.19
N LYS A 53 -16.47 30.54 -5.93
CA LYS A 53 -15.15 30.90 -6.45
C LYS A 53 -14.06 30.20 -5.67
N LEU A 54 -13.02 29.75 -6.38
CA LEU A 54 -11.86 29.12 -5.76
C LEU A 54 -10.57 29.85 -6.12
N THR A 55 -9.63 29.83 -5.19
CA THR A 55 -8.25 30.23 -5.45
C THR A 55 -7.33 29.04 -5.27
N MET A 56 -6.42 28.81 -6.22
CA MET A 56 -5.43 27.76 -6.12
C MET A 56 -4.23 28.22 -5.30
N SER A 57 -3.82 27.41 -4.33
CA SER A 57 -2.61 27.63 -3.55
C SER A 57 -1.36 27.49 -4.42
N LYS A 58 -0.33 28.28 -4.12
CA LYS A 58 0.95 28.21 -4.84
C LYS A 58 1.70 26.90 -4.57
N PRO A 59 1.85 26.42 -3.31
CA PRO A 59 2.44 25.11 -3.06
C PRO A 59 1.53 23.99 -3.56
N PHE A 60 2.15 22.88 -3.92
CA PHE A 60 1.48 21.65 -4.34
C PHE A 60 2.21 20.46 -3.72
N SER A 61 1.59 19.30 -3.72
CA SER A 61 2.22 18.03 -3.32
C SER A 61 2.35 17.16 -4.56
N ALA A 62 3.38 16.32 -4.61
CA ALA A 62 3.52 15.30 -5.64
C ALA A 62 4.00 13.99 -5.04
N GLY A 63 3.34 12.90 -5.42
CA GLY A 63 3.81 11.52 -5.24
C GLY A 63 4.25 10.94 -6.58
N GLN A 64 4.71 9.69 -6.61
CA GLN A 64 5.28 9.07 -7.82
C GLN A 64 4.34 9.11 -9.04
N TYR A 65 3.03 9.11 -8.79
CA TYR A 65 1.99 8.97 -9.80
C TYR A 65 1.07 10.18 -9.94
N TRP A 66 0.98 11.05 -8.94
CA TRP A 66 -0.04 12.09 -8.85
C TRP A 66 0.55 13.40 -8.33
N ILE A 67 0.04 14.53 -8.83
CA ILE A 67 0.24 15.88 -8.29
C ILE A 67 -1.08 16.31 -7.62
N CYS A 68 -1.00 16.91 -6.43
CA CYS A 68 -2.15 17.47 -5.72
C CYS A 68 -2.02 19.00 -5.65
N PHE A 69 -3.01 19.71 -6.21
CA PHE A 69 -3.16 21.15 -6.05
C PHE A 69 -4.26 21.46 -5.04
N GLU A 70 -3.93 22.24 -4.01
CA GLU A 70 -4.91 22.75 -3.05
C GLU A 70 -5.65 23.94 -3.64
N MET A 71 -6.98 23.94 -3.52
CA MET A 71 -7.86 25.03 -3.90
C MET A 71 -8.72 25.41 -2.69
N VAL A 72 -8.89 26.71 -2.49
CA VAL A 72 -9.58 27.29 -1.34
C VAL A 72 -10.83 28.01 -1.84
N ALA A 73 -12.00 27.62 -1.36
CA ALA A 73 -13.27 28.26 -1.66
C ALA A 73 -13.51 29.52 -0.80
N GLU A 74 -14.50 30.32 -1.17
CA GLU A 74 -14.87 31.57 -0.47
C GLU A 74 -15.29 31.34 0.99
N ASP A 75 -15.92 30.20 1.28
CA ASP A 75 -16.27 29.77 2.64
C ASP A 75 -15.10 29.14 3.42
N ALA A 76 -13.90 29.18 2.85
CA ALA A 76 -12.68 28.55 3.32
C ALA A 76 -12.72 27.01 3.34
N SER A 77 -13.69 26.34 2.73
CA SER A 77 -13.59 24.90 2.45
C SER A 77 -12.46 24.63 1.43
N LEU A 78 -11.91 23.42 1.48
CA LEU A 78 -10.79 23.02 0.64
C LEU A 78 -11.26 21.99 -0.39
N ALA A 79 -10.71 22.10 -1.60
CA ALA A 79 -10.79 21.09 -2.64
C ALA A 79 -9.38 20.77 -3.13
N ILE A 80 -9.15 19.51 -3.51
CA ILE A 80 -7.88 19.03 -4.04
C ILE A 80 -8.09 18.61 -5.49
N ALA A 81 -7.31 19.17 -6.41
CA ALA A 81 -7.18 18.61 -7.76
C ALA A 81 -6.01 17.62 -7.75
N ARG A 82 -6.30 16.32 -7.82
CA ARG A 82 -5.31 15.24 -7.92
C ARG A 82 -5.15 14.86 -9.40
N VAL A 83 -4.04 15.27 -9.99
CA VAL A 83 -3.73 15.21 -11.42
C VAL A 83 -2.69 14.13 -11.69
N ARG A 84 -2.95 13.26 -12.67
CA ARG A 84 -2.08 12.13 -13.02
C ARG A 84 -0.79 12.65 -13.66
N LEU A 85 0.36 12.20 -13.16
CA LEU A 85 1.65 12.43 -13.82
C LEU A 85 1.77 11.56 -15.08
N PRO A 86 2.61 11.94 -16.05
CA PRO A 86 2.97 11.06 -17.17
C PRO A 86 3.41 9.68 -16.69
N ARG A 87 3.33 8.64 -17.52
CA ARG A 87 3.69 7.25 -17.14
C ARG A 87 5.00 7.20 -16.34
N HIS A 88 5.01 6.45 -15.24
CA HIS A 88 6.21 6.31 -14.41
C HIS A 88 7.27 5.51 -15.18
N PRO A 89 8.57 5.86 -15.10
CA PRO A 89 9.64 5.15 -15.81
C PRO A 89 9.67 3.64 -15.49
N ASP A 90 9.42 3.30 -14.22
CA ASP A 90 9.44 1.92 -13.74
C ASP A 90 8.10 1.17 -13.94
N THR A 91 7.10 1.79 -14.59
CA THR A 91 5.84 1.08 -14.90
C THR A 91 6.11 -0.02 -15.94
N PRO A 92 5.78 -1.30 -15.65
CA PRO A 92 6.05 -2.40 -16.57
C PRO A 92 5.50 -2.11 -17.98
N PRO A 93 6.22 -2.42 -19.07
CA PRO A 93 5.75 -2.15 -20.43
C PRO A 93 4.41 -2.81 -20.78
N SER A 94 4.08 -3.92 -20.10
CA SER A 94 2.81 -4.64 -20.23
C SER A 94 1.58 -3.85 -19.76
N VAL A 95 1.75 -2.90 -18.84
CA VAL A 95 0.63 -2.09 -18.32
C VAL A 95 0.12 -1.18 -19.44
N ASN A 96 -1.17 -1.23 -19.71
CA ASN A 96 -1.79 -0.37 -20.72
C ASN A 96 -2.72 0.68 -20.08
N VAL A 97 -3.27 1.58 -20.90
CA VAL A 97 -4.16 2.66 -20.44
C VAL A 97 -5.45 2.14 -19.81
N GLU A 98 -5.95 0.99 -20.26
CA GLU A 98 -7.15 0.36 -19.70
C GLU A 98 -6.88 -0.17 -18.28
N ASP A 99 -5.68 -0.67 -18.00
CA ASP A 99 -5.28 -1.08 -16.65
C ASP A 99 -5.21 0.12 -15.69
N GLU A 100 -4.61 1.23 -16.12
CA GLU A 100 -4.56 2.45 -15.30
C GLU A 100 -5.96 3.03 -15.06
N ALA A 101 -6.82 3.01 -16.09
CA ALA A 101 -8.21 3.42 -15.97
C ALA A 101 -9.02 2.47 -15.06
N TYR A 102 -8.74 1.16 -15.11
CA TYR A 102 -9.34 0.18 -14.21
C TYR A 102 -8.95 0.43 -12.76
N ALA A 103 -7.66 0.64 -12.47
CA ALA A 103 -7.19 0.94 -11.13
C ALA A 103 -7.83 2.21 -10.55
N THR A 104 -7.89 3.27 -11.35
CA THR A 104 -8.53 4.54 -10.94
C THR A 104 -10.04 4.37 -10.68
N ARG A 105 -10.74 3.58 -11.50
CA ARG A 105 -12.16 3.24 -11.25
C ARG A 105 -12.34 2.47 -9.95
N CYS A 106 -11.42 1.54 -9.63
CA CYS A 106 -11.48 0.79 -8.38
C CYS A 106 -11.27 1.68 -7.16
N GLU A 107 -10.35 2.63 -7.23
CA GLU A 107 -10.12 3.63 -6.18
C GLU A 107 -11.39 4.44 -5.90
N ILE A 108 -12.01 5.00 -6.95
CA ILE A 108 -13.22 5.83 -6.82
C ILE A 108 -14.39 5.01 -6.27
N ALA A 109 -14.61 3.79 -6.81
CA ALA A 109 -15.67 2.91 -6.34
C ALA A 109 -15.46 2.53 -4.86
N THR A 110 -14.21 2.32 -4.45
CA THR A 110 -13.85 2.06 -3.05
C THR A 110 -14.17 3.24 -2.15
N MET A 111 -13.75 4.46 -2.51
CA MET A 111 -14.02 5.65 -1.71
C MET A 111 -15.52 5.88 -1.53
N GLN A 112 -16.30 5.73 -2.61
CA GLN A 112 -17.77 5.80 -2.55
C GLN A 112 -18.36 4.72 -1.64
N PHE A 113 -17.88 3.47 -1.76
CA PHE A 113 -18.37 2.35 -0.97
C PHE A 113 -18.11 2.54 0.53
N VAL A 114 -16.88 2.87 0.90
CA VAL A 114 -16.48 3.07 2.30
C VAL A 114 -17.25 4.25 2.89
N GLY A 115 -17.36 5.37 2.18
CA GLY A 115 -18.13 6.53 2.64
C GLY A 115 -19.61 6.22 2.87
N GLN A 116 -20.20 5.32 2.09
CA GLN A 116 -21.60 4.90 2.25
C GLN A 116 -21.78 3.87 3.38
N ARG A 117 -20.88 2.91 3.52
CA ARG A 117 -21.04 1.77 4.45
C ARG A 117 -20.46 2.01 5.83
N LEU A 118 -19.43 2.83 5.95
CA LEU A 118 -18.70 3.08 7.18
C LEU A 118 -18.64 4.59 7.46
N PRO A 119 -19.76 5.22 7.87
CA PRO A 119 -19.83 6.67 8.10
C PRO A 119 -18.93 7.17 9.24
N HIS A 120 -18.30 6.27 9.99
CA HIS A 120 -17.32 6.60 11.03
C HIS A 120 -15.88 6.65 10.53
N ILE A 121 -15.62 6.23 9.29
CA ILE A 121 -14.34 6.36 8.62
C ILE A 121 -14.50 7.51 7.61
N THR A 122 -13.85 8.63 7.89
CA THR A 122 -13.85 9.75 6.96
C THR A 122 -12.98 9.42 5.75
N VAL A 123 -13.58 9.49 4.58
CA VAL A 123 -12.91 9.39 3.28
C VAL A 123 -13.21 10.66 2.49
N PRO A 124 -12.28 11.20 1.69
CA PRO A 124 -12.56 12.38 0.88
C PRO A 124 -13.73 12.14 -0.08
N CYS A 125 -14.66 13.09 -0.17
CA CYS A 125 -15.66 13.06 -1.24
C CYS A 125 -14.98 13.20 -2.61
N VAL A 126 -15.37 12.36 -3.57
CA VAL A 126 -14.98 12.52 -4.98
C VAL A 126 -16.02 13.40 -5.67
N TYR A 127 -15.65 14.64 -5.97
CA TYR A 127 -16.54 15.59 -6.65
C TYR A 127 -16.65 15.30 -8.15
N ALA A 128 -15.53 14.98 -8.78
CA ALA A 128 -15.48 14.59 -10.20
C ALA A 128 -14.23 13.77 -10.51
N TYR A 129 -14.32 13.04 -11.61
CA TYR A 129 -13.20 12.34 -12.23
C TYR A 129 -13.27 12.49 -13.74
N GLU A 130 -12.20 13.04 -14.32
CA GLU A 130 -12.05 13.23 -15.77
C GLU A 130 -11.04 12.22 -16.30
N ALA A 131 -11.57 11.12 -16.84
CA ALA A 131 -10.81 9.98 -17.37
C ALA A 131 -10.00 10.35 -18.65
N PRO A 132 -9.01 9.51 -19.05
CA PRO A 132 -8.33 9.67 -20.33
C PRO A 132 -9.33 9.78 -21.51
N GLY A 133 -9.13 10.76 -22.39
CA GLY A 133 -9.99 11.02 -23.55
C GLY A 133 -11.27 11.83 -23.25
N SER A 134 -11.49 12.27 -22.01
CA SER A 134 -12.52 13.27 -21.73
C SER A 134 -12.06 14.65 -22.19
N LEU A 135 -12.99 15.48 -22.68
CA LEU A 135 -12.68 16.84 -23.16
C LEU A 135 -12.01 17.70 -22.08
N LEU A 136 -12.43 17.55 -20.82
CA LEU A 136 -11.83 18.30 -19.72
C LEU A 136 -10.43 17.80 -19.34
N ALA A 137 -10.16 16.50 -19.41
CA ALA A 137 -8.80 15.98 -19.22
C ALA A 137 -7.87 16.41 -20.37
N GLU A 138 -8.34 16.38 -21.62
CA GLU A 138 -7.58 16.85 -22.79
C GLU A 138 -7.23 18.34 -22.66
N ASN A 139 -8.20 19.18 -22.29
CA ASN A 139 -7.97 20.61 -22.08
C ASN A 139 -7.07 20.89 -20.88
N ALA A 140 -7.17 20.10 -19.80
CA ALA A 140 -6.30 20.23 -18.64
C ALA A 140 -4.88 19.70 -18.89
N GLY A 141 -4.66 18.94 -19.98
CA GLY A 141 -3.39 18.29 -20.31
C GLY A 141 -3.13 16.98 -19.54
N ALA A 142 -4.07 16.52 -18.71
CA ALA A 142 -3.93 15.30 -17.92
C ALA A 142 -5.27 14.80 -17.37
N THR A 143 -5.35 13.50 -17.08
CA THR A 143 -6.40 12.89 -16.26
C THR A 143 -6.34 13.44 -14.83
N TYR A 144 -7.50 13.71 -14.23
CA TYR A 144 -7.55 14.21 -12.86
C TYR A 144 -8.85 13.85 -12.15
N MET A 145 -8.81 13.95 -10.82
CA MET A 145 -9.99 13.93 -9.96
C MET A 145 -10.03 15.18 -9.08
N LEU A 146 -11.24 15.63 -8.77
CA LEU A 146 -11.50 16.69 -7.82
C LEU A 146 -12.02 16.07 -6.53
N LEU A 147 -11.34 16.33 -5.43
CA LEU A 147 -11.58 15.70 -4.13
C LEU A 147 -11.85 16.76 -3.06
N GLU A 148 -12.54 16.35 -2.00
CA GLU A 148 -12.62 17.11 -0.75
C GLU A 148 -11.23 17.28 -0.13
N GLY A 149 -10.93 18.49 0.35
CA GLY A 149 -9.72 18.80 1.09
C GLY A 149 -9.97 18.96 2.60
N PHE A 150 -8.93 18.71 3.39
CA PHE A 150 -8.99 18.75 4.85
C PHE A 150 -7.91 19.68 5.41
N TYR A 151 -8.23 20.41 6.48
CA TYR A 151 -7.26 21.24 7.20
C TYR A 151 -6.36 20.38 8.10
N GLY A 152 -5.44 19.66 7.49
CA GLY A 152 -4.46 18.80 8.16
C GLY A 152 -3.37 18.33 7.20
N ASN A 153 -2.38 17.62 7.73
CA ASN A 153 -1.31 17.00 6.94
C ASN A 153 -1.23 15.51 7.27
N THR A 154 -0.47 14.76 6.48
CA THR A 154 -0.28 13.35 6.76
C THR A 154 0.44 13.19 8.11
N LEU A 155 0.12 12.13 8.84
CA LEU A 155 0.80 11.81 10.09
C LEU A 155 2.32 11.70 9.87
N ARG A 156 2.75 11.17 8.72
CA ARG A 156 4.17 11.11 8.34
C ARG A 156 4.83 12.49 8.24
N ASP A 157 4.15 13.46 7.65
CA ASP A 157 4.69 14.83 7.47
C ASP A 157 4.75 15.59 8.80
N VAL A 158 3.83 15.30 9.72
CA VAL A 158 3.80 15.91 11.06
C VAL A 158 4.79 15.23 12.01
N GLU A 159 4.83 13.90 12.02
CA GLU A 159 5.75 13.09 12.80
C GLU A 159 6.15 11.82 12.03
N PHE A 160 7.36 11.81 11.50
CA PHE A 160 7.89 10.70 10.72
C PHE A 160 7.95 9.39 11.52
N ASN A 161 8.23 9.46 12.83
CA ASN A 161 8.33 8.27 13.67
C ASN A 161 7.56 8.43 14.98
N ILE A 162 6.31 7.96 14.98
CA ILE A 162 5.41 8.06 16.12
C ILE A 162 5.94 7.35 17.39
N CYS A 163 6.86 6.40 17.27
CA CYS A 163 7.49 5.74 18.42
C CYS A 163 8.33 6.71 19.27
N ASN A 164 8.64 7.90 18.77
CA ASN A 164 9.34 8.97 19.50
C ASN A 164 8.41 9.87 20.32
N LEU A 165 7.09 9.78 20.09
CA LEU A 165 6.10 10.59 20.80
C LEU A 165 5.89 10.10 22.24
N SER A 166 5.25 10.92 23.06
CA SER A 166 4.81 10.50 24.39
C SER A 166 3.84 9.32 24.32
N SER A 167 3.78 8.50 25.38
CA SER A 167 2.88 7.34 25.43
C SER A 167 1.41 7.73 25.22
N ALA A 168 0.97 8.88 25.74
CA ALA A 168 -0.41 9.37 25.58
C ALA A 168 -0.75 9.70 24.12
N VAL A 169 0.19 10.30 23.38
CA VAL A 169 -0.01 10.62 21.96
C VAL A 169 0.05 9.36 21.11
N GLN A 170 0.99 8.45 21.38
CA GLN A 170 1.02 7.12 20.74
C GLN A 170 -0.29 6.37 20.95
N GLU A 171 -0.82 6.40 22.18
CA GLU A 171 -2.10 5.78 22.50
C GLU A 171 -3.26 6.40 21.73
N CYS A 172 -3.31 7.73 21.61
CA CYS A 172 -4.32 8.44 20.82
C CYS A 172 -4.30 8.01 19.34
N ILE A 173 -3.12 8.04 18.72
CA ILE A 173 -2.93 7.68 17.30
C ILE A 173 -3.28 6.21 17.07
N ILE A 174 -2.69 5.30 17.84
CA ILE A 174 -2.85 3.86 17.66
C ILE A 174 -4.29 3.40 17.93
N THR A 175 -5.00 4.05 18.87
CA THR A 175 -6.42 3.76 19.12
C THR A 175 -7.28 4.06 17.89
N GLN A 176 -7.05 5.21 17.23
CA GLN A 176 -7.80 5.58 16.03
C GLN A 176 -7.43 4.69 14.84
N TRP A 177 -6.13 4.42 14.66
CA TRP A 177 -5.61 3.59 13.58
C TRP A 177 -6.20 2.17 13.60
N THR A 178 -6.11 1.49 14.74
CA THR A 178 -6.65 0.13 14.91
C THR A 178 -8.16 0.09 14.78
N LYS A 179 -8.86 1.15 15.22
CA LYS A 179 -10.32 1.26 15.04
C LYS A 179 -10.71 1.34 13.55
N VAL A 180 -9.99 2.11 12.74
CA VAL A 180 -10.23 2.19 11.28
C VAL A 180 -10.06 0.81 10.64
N GLN A 181 -8.97 0.10 10.95
CA GLN A 181 -8.70 -1.23 10.41
C GLN A 181 -9.76 -2.26 10.83
N ALA A 182 -10.13 -2.25 12.11
CA ALA A 182 -11.17 -3.13 12.63
C ALA A 182 -12.54 -2.85 11.97
N GLU A 183 -12.91 -1.58 11.79
CA GLU A 183 -14.17 -1.21 11.11
C GLU A 183 -14.16 -1.65 9.63
N LEU A 184 -13.05 -1.50 8.91
CA LEU A 184 -12.92 -2.00 7.53
C LEU A 184 -13.10 -3.53 7.46
N ALA A 185 -12.49 -4.25 8.40
CA ALA A 185 -12.58 -5.71 8.47
C ALA A 185 -13.99 -6.25 8.81
N THR A 186 -14.94 -5.38 9.19
CA THR A 186 -16.35 -5.79 9.30
C THR A 186 -17.01 -6.03 7.94
N LEU A 187 -16.42 -5.51 6.86
CA LEU A 187 -16.88 -5.74 5.49
C LEU A 187 -16.18 -6.98 4.96
N ILE A 188 -16.93 -8.06 4.78
CA ILE A 188 -16.40 -9.38 4.40
C ILE A 188 -17.04 -9.89 3.11
N TYR A 189 -16.24 -10.54 2.26
CA TYR A 189 -16.69 -11.02 0.96
C TYR A 189 -16.10 -12.40 0.63
N PRO A 190 -16.77 -13.19 -0.21
CA PRO A 190 -16.34 -14.56 -0.54
C PRO A 190 -15.16 -14.63 -1.52
N GLN A 191 -14.70 -13.49 -2.03
CA GLN A 191 -13.64 -13.41 -3.02
C GLN A 191 -12.63 -12.33 -2.63
N ILE A 192 -11.39 -12.53 -3.04
CA ILE A 192 -10.25 -11.61 -2.87
C ILE A 192 -10.10 -10.81 -4.15
N GLY A 193 -10.28 -9.49 -4.07
CA GLY A 193 -10.28 -8.62 -5.24
C GLY A 193 -10.61 -7.17 -4.92
N SER A 194 -10.35 -6.28 -5.88
CA SER A 194 -10.67 -4.86 -5.74
C SER A 194 -12.16 -4.60 -5.99
N ILE A 195 -12.70 -3.57 -5.35
CA ILE A 195 -14.07 -3.11 -5.65
C ILE A 195 -14.03 -2.42 -7.01
N SER A 196 -14.52 -3.11 -8.04
CA SER A 196 -14.40 -2.65 -9.43
C SER A 196 -15.53 -1.72 -9.87
N SER A 197 -16.68 -1.81 -9.20
CA SER A 197 -17.85 -0.96 -9.36
C SER A 197 -18.82 -1.21 -8.21
N LEU A 198 -19.90 -0.41 -8.16
CA LEU A 198 -21.02 -0.62 -7.25
C LEU A 198 -22.26 -1.02 -8.04
N SER A 199 -23.04 -1.95 -7.50
CA SER A 199 -24.34 -2.33 -8.03
C SER A 199 -25.35 -1.18 -7.89
N LEU A 200 -26.52 -1.33 -8.52
CA LEU A 200 -27.62 -0.37 -8.36
C LEU A 200 -28.10 -0.24 -6.90
N THR A 201 -27.87 -1.25 -6.06
CA THR A 201 -28.20 -1.23 -4.63
C THR A 201 -27.04 -0.75 -3.75
N GLY A 202 -25.93 -0.30 -4.35
CA GLY A 202 -24.73 0.14 -3.65
C GLY A 202 -23.92 -1.00 -3.03
N GLU A 203 -24.11 -2.25 -3.48
CA GLU A 203 -23.27 -3.38 -3.07
C GLU A 203 -22.01 -3.44 -3.94
N PRO A 204 -20.85 -3.84 -3.42
CA PRO A 204 -19.62 -3.82 -4.18
C PRO A 204 -19.55 -5.02 -5.14
N VAL A 205 -19.02 -4.77 -6.33
CA VAL A 205 -18.67 -5.82 -7.29
C VAL A 205 -17.17 -6.08 -7.19
N ILE A 206 -16.83 -7.22 -6.59
CA ILE A 206 -15.43 -7.66 -6.44
C ILE A 206 -14.92 -8.14 -7.80
N GLY A 207 -13.89 -7.47 -8.31
CA GLY A 207 -13.23 -7.80 -9.57
C GLY A 207 -11.78 -8.23 -9.35
N ARG A 208 -11.02 -8.28 -10.45
CA ARG A 208 -9.58 -8.50 -10.41
C ARG A 208 -8.87 -7.46 -9.53
N LEU A 209 -7.66 -7.77 -9.05
CA LEU A 209 -6.84 -6.80 -8.33
C LEU A 209 -6.52 -5.59 -9.24
N ALA A 210 -6.76 -4.39 -8.73
CA ALA A 210 -6.40 -3.13 -9.39
C ALA A 210 -4.90 -3.04 -9.67
N THR A 211 -4.08 -3.59 -8.77
CA THR A 211 -2.61 -3.57 -8.85
C THR A 211 -2.03 -4.66 -9.75
N ALA A 212 -2.83 -5.62 -10.22
CA ALA A 212 -2.34 -6.81 -10.91
C ALA A 212 -1.37 -6.49 -12.06
N ALA A 213 -1.73 -5.54 -12.92
CA ALA A 213 -0.91 -5.17 -14.06
C ALA A 213 0.41 -4.50 -13.62
N ALA A 214 0.35 -3.57 -12.65
CA ALA A 214 1.50 -2.85 -12.15
C ALA A 214 2.49 -3.76 -11.40
N GLU A 215 1.98 -4.81 -10.76
CA GLU A 215 2.78 -5.79 -10.02
C GLU A 215 3.10 -7.06 -10.81
N CYS A 216 2.86 -7.08 -12.13
CA CYS A 216 3.19 -8.21 -13.01
C CYS A 216 2.48 -9.53 -12.70
N PHE A 217 1.25 -9.48 -12.18
CA PHE A 217 0.43 -10.68 -11.98
C PHE A 217 0.04 -11.32 -13.32
N ARG A 218 0.27 -12.63 -13.47
CA ARG A 218 -0.26 -13.41 -14.60
C ARG A 218 -1.75 -13.70 -14.46
N ASP A 219 -2.17 -14.02 -13.25
CA ASP A 219 -3.56 -14.17 -12.85
C ASP A 219 -3.93 -13.00 -11.94
N ALA A 220 -4.90 -12.21 -12.36
CA ALA A 220 -5.32 -11.00 -11.65
C ALA A 220 -6.46 -11.26 -10.65
N GLY A 221 -6.96 -12.50 -10.56
CA GLY A 221 -8.15 -12.83 -9.77
C GLY A 221 -9.45 -12.33 -10.42
N PRO A 222 -10.56 -12.23 -9.66
CA PRO A 222 -10.62 -12.37 -8.20
C PRO A 222 -10.32 -13.81 -7.75
N PHE A 223 -9.69 -13.97 -6.59
CA PHE A 223 -9.32 -15.27 -6.04
C PHE A 223 -10.39 -15.78 -5.06
N SER A 224 -10.52 -17.10 -4.94
CA SER A 224 -11.50 -17.71 -4.02
C SER A 224 -10.86 -18.28 -2.76
N THR A 225 -9.52 -18.38 -2.74
CA THR A 225 -8.76 -18.97 -1.63
C THR A 225 -7.53 -18.14 -1.27
N THR A 226 -7.10 -18.26 -0.02
CA THR A 226 -5.85 -17.66 0.48
C THR A 226 -4.63 -18.16 -0.29
N ALA A 227 -4.58 -19.46 -0.60
CA ALA A 227 -3.47 -20.09 -1.30
C ALA A 227 -3.34 -19.59 -2.75
N GLU A 228 -4.45 -19.44 -3.48
CA GLU A 228 -4.44 -18.86 -4.83
C GLU A 228 -3.90 -17.43 -4.83
N TYR A 229 -4.37 -16.59 -3.89
CA TYR A 229 -3.91 -15.21 -3.78
C TYR A 229 -2.42 -15.12 -3.49
N PHE A 230 -1.93 -15.79 -2.43
CA PHE A 230 -0.51 -15.70 -2.08
C PHE A 230 0.39 -16.41 -3.11
N GLY A 231 -0.10 -17.46 -3.76
CA GLY A 231 0.60 -18.09 -4.89
C GLY A 231 0.77 -17.11 -6.05
N ALA A 232 -0.28 -16.36 -6.41
CA ALA A 232 -0.21 -15.33 -7.44
C ALA A 232 0.73 -14.18 -7.05
N VAL A 233 0.69 -13.72 -5.79
CA VAL A 233 1.60 -12.69 -5.26
C VAL A 233 3.07 -13.12 -5.35
N GLY A 234 3.39 -14.35 -4.92
CA GLY A 234 4.75 -14.87 -4.98
C GLY A 234 5.24 -15.03 -6.43
N GLN A 235 4.40 -15.57 -7.31
CA GLN A 235 4.74 -15.74 -8.73
C GLN A 235 4.95 -14.39 -9.43
N ALA A 236 4.14 -13.38 -9.12
CA ALA A 236 4.27 -12.04 -9.66
C ALA A 236 5.63 -11.40 -9.28
N ALA A 237 6.11 -11.63 -8.05
CA ALA A 237 7.44 -11.18 -7.62
C ALA A 237 8.59 -11.88 -8.38
N ILE A 238 8.45 -13.17 -8.69
CA ILE A 238 9.41 -13.90 -9.54
C ILE A 238 9.40 -13.32 -10.95
N ASP A 239 8.21 -13.11 -11.53
CA ASP A 239 8.05 -12.61 -12.89
C ASP A 239 8.61 -11.19 -13.05
N LYS A 240 8.42 -10.33 -12.04
CA LYS A 240 8.98 -8.97 -11.99
C LYS A 240 10.51 -8.99 -12.04
N PHE A 241 11.14 -9.96 -11.37
CA PHE A 241 12.58 -10.14 -11.42
C PHE A 241 13.06 -10.72 -12.75
N ASP A 242 12.38 -11.73 -13.28
CA ASP A 242 12.78 -12.38 -14.53
C ASP A 242 12.64 -11.44 -15.75
N ALA A 243 11.83 -10.37 -15.64
CA ALA A 243 11.73 -9.30 -16.64
C ALA A 243 12.89 -8.29 -16.59
N ASP A 244 13.67 -8.25 -15.50
CA ASP A 244 14.82 -7.37 -15.33
C ASP A 244 16.09 -7.98 -15.96
N VAL A 245 16.36 -7.58 -17.21
CA VAL A 245 17.40 -8.16 -18.09
C VAL A 245 18.83 -7.92 -17.56
N ASP A 246 19.03 -6.93 -16.67
CA ASP A 246 20.36 -6.57 -16.15
C ASP A 246 20.73 -7.32 -14.85
N SER A 247 19.78 -8.03 -14.25
CA SER A 247 19.98 -8.75 -12.99
C SER A 247 20.59 -10.14 -13.19
N SER A 248 21.86 -10.18 -13.63
CA SER A 248 22.62 -11.43 -13.84
C SER A 248 23.04 -12.16 -12.55
N SER A 249 22.85 -11.55 -11.37
CA SER A 249 23.16 -12.15 -10.06
C SER A 249 21.90 -12.67 -9.37
N THR A 250 21.98 -13.86 -8.74
CA THR A 250 20.88 -14.40 -7.92
C THR A 250 20.80 -13.55 -6.64
N SER A 251 19.88 -12.59 -6.58
CA SER A 251 19.68 -11.75 -5.40
C SER A 251 18.78 -12.46 -4.38
N PHE A 252 18.92 -12.10 -3.10
CA PHE A 252 18.01 -12.56 -2.05
C PHE A 252 16.55 -12.13 -2.28
N LEU A 253 16.30 -11.12 -3.12
CA LEU A 253 14.96 -10.78 -3.59
C LEU A 253 14.32 -11.96 -4.36
N ARG A 254 15.03 -12.52 -5.35
CA ARG A 254 14.54 -13.64 -6.15
C ARG A 254 14.48 -14.93 -5.35
N ILE A 255 15.51 -15.20 -4.54
CA ILE A 255 15.52 -16.36 -3.63
C ILE A 255 14.33 -16.26 -2.68
N GLY A 256 14.12 -15.10 -2.06
CA GLY A 256 13.01 -14.87 -1.14
C GLY A 256 11.63 -15.06 -1.78
N ALA A 257 11.45 -14.63 -3.04
CA ALA A 257 10.23 -14.89 -3.77
C ALA A 257 10.00 -16.38 -4.04
N SER A 258 11.04 -17.13 -4.42
CA SER A 258 10.96 -18.59 -4.57
C SER A 258 10.66 -19.31 -3.25
N VAL A 259 11.34 -18.92 -2.17
CA VAL A 259 11.08 -19.44 -0.82
C VAL A 259 9.63 -19.15 -0.40
N PHE A 260 9.12 -17.95 -0.68
CA PHE A 260 7.73 -17.61 -0.37
C PHE A 260 6.74 -18.51 -1.13
N CYS A 261 6.97 -18.75 -2.43
CA CYS A 261 6.16 -19.69 -3.21
C CYS A 261 6.17 -21.11 -2.63
N ASP A 262 7.35 -21.64 -2.28
CA ASP A 262 7.49 -22.96 -1.65
C ASP A 262 6.74 -23.03 -0.31
N ILE A 263 6.83 -21.99 0.52
CA ILE A 263 6.09 -21.93 1.80
C ILE A 263 4.58 -21.96 1.55
N VAL A 264 4.08 -21.19 0.57
CA VAL A 264 2.65 -21.15 0.23
C VAL A 264 2.16 -22.53 -0.26
N SER A 265 2.96 -23.25 -1.06
CA SER A 265 2.58 -24.56 -1.59
C SER A 265 2.68 -25.69 -0.56
N GLU A 266 3.80 -25.75 0.18
CA GLU A 266 4.15 -26.91 1.00
C GLU A 266 3.61 -26.82 2.44
N SER A 267 3.42 -25.61 2.98
CA SER A 267 2.97 -25.44 4.37
C SER A 267 1.43 -25.47 4.50
N THR A 268 0.94 -25.51 5.75
CA THR A 268 -0.49 -25.32 6.06
C THR A 268 -0.84 -23.86 6.38
N LEU A 269 0.16 -22.97 6.43
CA LEU A 269 0.01 -21.59 6.91
C LEU A 269 -0.92 -20.72 6.06
N PHE A 270 -1.01 -21.03 4.77
CA PHE A 270 -1.79 -20.30 3.77
C PHE A 270 -3.00 -21.08 3.25
N LYS A 271 -3.41 -22.14 3.95
CA LYS A 271 -4.59 -22.94 3.61
C LYS A 271 -5.80 -22.47 4.40
N ASP A 272 -6.96 -22.41 3.76
CA ASP A 272 -8.25 -21.98 4.33
C ASP A 272 -8.88 -23.06 5.24
N ILE A 273 -8.14 -23.51 6.25
CA ILE A 273 -8.59 -24.58 7.15
C ILE A 273 -9.60 -24.01 8.15
N GLY A 274 -10.87 -24.40 8.00
CA GLY A 274 -11.93 -24.08 8.95
C GLY A 274 -12.48 -22.65 8.85
N THR A 275 -12.20 -21.94 7.76
CA THR A 275 -12.76 -20.62 7.48
C THR A 275 -13.97 -20.73 6.55
N GLU A 276 -14.95 -19.83 6.69
CA GLU A 276 -16.11 -19.74 5.78
C GLU A 276 -15.75 -19.12 4.41
N ASN A 277 -14.47 -19.09 4.03
CA ASN A 277 -13.93 -18.38 2.86
C ASN A 277 -14.41 -16.92 2.77
N LEU A 278 -14.42 -16.21 3.91
CA LEU A 278 -14.79 -14.80 3.98
C LEU A 278 -13.56 -13.94 4.25
N PHE A 279 -13.28 -13.03 3.33
CA PHE A 279 -12.10 -12.19 3.32
C PHE A 279 -12.45 -10.75 3.74
N PRO A 280 -11.81 -10.21 4.80
CA PRO A 280 -12.04 -8.83 5.20
C PRO A 280 -11.56 -7.83 4.14
N PHE A 281 -12.27 -6.71 4.03
CA PHE A 281 -11.84 -5.58 3.23
C PHE A 281 -10.68 -4.83 3.91
N ASN A 282 -9.63 -4.55 3.15
CA ASN A 282 -8.41 -3.91 3.63
C ASN A 282 -8.04 -2.73 2.72
N HIS A 283 -7.45 -1.70 3.33
CA HIS A 283 -6.86 -0.58 2.59
C HIS A 283 -5.53 -0.95 1.92
N MET A 284 -4.82 -1.95 2.45
CA MET A 284 -3.55 -2.52 1.96
C MET A 284 -2.32 -1.60 1.99
N ASP A 285 -2.49 -0.29 2.14
CA ASP A 285 -1.42 0.67 2.43
C ASP A 285 -1.83 1.71 3.48
N LEU A 286 -2.49 1.27 4.55
CA LEU A 286 -2.88 2.17 5.65
C LEU A 286 -1.69 2.45 6.57
N GLY A 287 -0.71 3.20 6.06
CA GLY A 287 0.44 3.72 6.80
C GLY A 287 0.26 5.18 7.21
N THR A 288 1.22 5.70 8.00
CA THR A 288 1.28 7.12 8.43
C THR A 288 1.20 8.14 7.29
N GLN A 289 1.56 7.75 6.06
CA GLN A 289 1.46 8.60 4.87
C GLN A 289 0.02 8.81 4.37
N ASN A 290 -0.89 7.89 4.69
CA ASN A 290 -2.25 7.86 4.15
C ASN A 290 -3.30 8.22 5.22
N ILE A 291 -2.85 8.80 6.33
CA ILE A 291 -3.68 9.24 7.46
C ILE A 291 -3.49 10.74 7.61
N LEU A 292 -4.54 11.53 7.33
CA LEU A 292 -4.55 12.96 7.60
C LEU A 292 -4.95 13.22 9.05
N ILE A 293 -4.22 14.13 9.72
CA ILE A 293 -4.48 14.50 11.11
C ILE A 293 -4.60 16.02 11.30
N ASP A 294 -5.30 16.42 12.34
CA ASP A 294 -5.26 17.79 12.87
C ASP A 294 -4.04 18.00 13.80
N ASP A 295 -3.91 19.22 14.34
CA ASP A 295 -2.82 19.59 15.25
C ASP A 295 -2.86 18.82 16.59
N ASP A 296 -3.99 18.18 16.94
CA ASP A 296 -4.21 17.40 18.16
C ASP A 296 -4.09 15.87 17.91
N PHE A 297 -3.61 15.47 16.73
CA PHE A 297 -3.48 14.07 16.29
C PHE A 297 -4.83 13.32 16.15
N ASN A 298 -5.95 14.02 15.98
CA ASN A 298 -7.20 13.39 15.59
C ASN A 298 -7.20 13.12 14.09
N PHE A 299 -7.69 11.95 13.69
CA PHE A 299 -7.78 11.56 12.28
C PHE A 299 -8.87 12.40 11.60
N LEU A 300 -8.49 13.08 10.52
CA LEU A 300 -9.39 13.87 9.69
C LEU A 300 -9.94 13.05 8.53
N ALA A 301 -9.08 12.30 7.85
CA ALA A 301 -9.46 11.45 6.72
C ALA A 301 -8.41 10.37 6.44
N ILE A 302 -8.86 9.28 5.84
CA ILE A 302 -8.02 8.24 5.25
C ILE A 302 -8.01 8.44 3.73
N ILE A 303 -6.82 8.50 3.14
CA ILE A 303 -6.61 8.84 1.73
C ILE A 303 -5.87 7.71 1.00
N ASP A 304 -5.81 7.80 -0.34
CA ASP A 304 -5.03 6.90 -1.20
C ASP A 304 -5.52 5.44 -1.20
N TRP A 305 -6.73 5.25 -1.72
CA TRP A 305 -7.44 3.95 -1.70
C TRP A 305 -7.11 3.04 -2.89
N GLU A 306 -6.09 3.37 -3.69
CA GLU A 306 -5.80 2.70 -4.97
C GLU A 306 -5.40 1.22 -4.85
N PHE A 307 -4.96 0.78 -3.65
CA PHE A 307 -4.58 -0.61 -3.37
C PHE A 307 -5.63 -1.40 -2.61
N ALA A 308 -6.74 -0.78 -2.23
CA ALA A 308 -7.73 -1.43 -1.38
C ALA A 308 -8.39 -2.63 -2.07
N HIS A 309 -8.49 -3.73 -1.33
CA HIS A 309 -9.16 -4.95 -1.78
C HIS A 309 -9.55 -5.83 -0.59
N THR A 310 -10.44 -6.78 -0.85
CA THR A 310 -10.70 -7.88 0.09
C THR A 310 -9.49 -8.81 0.07
N ALA A 311 -8.99 -9.21 1.24
CA ALA A 311 -7.72 -9.92 1.34
C ALA A 311 -7.73 -10.97 2.48
N PRO A 312 -6.88 -12.02 2.40
CA PRO A 312 -6.68 -12.93 3.52
C PRO A 312 -6.23 -12.21 4.79
N TRP A 313 -6.62 -12.71 5.96
CA TRP A 313 -6.21 -12.12 7.25
C TRP A 313 -4.69 -11.98 7.37
N GLN A 314 -3.95 -12.93 6.82
CA GLN A 314 -2.49 -13.04 6.83
C GLN A 314 -1.77 -11.85 6.18
N VAL A 315 -2.46 -10.98 5.41
CA VAL A 315 -1.82 -9.75 4.90
C VAL A 315 -1.55 -8.72 6.01
N ASN A 316 -2.20 -8.87 7.16
CA ASN A 316 -2.16 -7.88 8.24
C ASN A 316 -0.96 -8.12 9.17
N HIS A 317 0.00 -7.22 9.11
CA HIS A 317 1.18 -7.20 9.97
C HIS A 317 1.40 -5.81 10.60
N TYR A 318 2.38 -5.70 11.51
CA TYR A 318 2.72 -4.41 12.11
C TYR A 318 3.23 -3.42 11.04
N PRO A 319 2.71 -2.17 11.01
CA PRO A 319 3.12 -1.18 10.02
C PRO A 319 4.45 -0.51 10.40
N MET A 320 5.03 0.25 9.45
CA MET A 320 6.08 1.22 9.77
C MET A 320 5.51 2.32 10.67
N PRO A 321 6.28 2.80 11.68
CA PRO A 321 7.72 2.60 11.91
C PRO A 321 8.10 1.44 12.87
N PHE A 322 7.18 0.53 13.22
CA PHE A 322 7.42 -0.54 14.21
C PHE A 322 7.15 -1.96 13.66
N PRO A 323 7.63 -2.31 12.46
CA PRO A 323 7.39 -3.63 11.89
C PRO A 323 8.06 -4.72 12.74
N LEU A 324 7.49 -5.93 12.70
CA LEU A 324 8.06 -7.12 13.33
C LEU A 324 8.75 -7.98 12.25
N LEU A 325 10.03 -7.69 12.00
CA LEU A 325 10.85 -8.37 10.98
C LEU A 325 11.97 -9.22 11.59
N GLU A 326 12.38 -8.90 12.82
CA GLU A 326 13.45 -9.58 13.54
C GLU A 326 12.86 -10.77 14.32
N SER A 327 13.66 -11.81 14.54
CA SER A 327 13.24 -12.96 15.36
C SER A 327 13.03 -12.54 16.82
N ASP A 328 12.16 -13.25 17.52
CA ASP A 328 11.85 -12.96 18.94
C ASP A 328 13.10 -13.12 19.82
N GLU A 329 14.02 -14.01 19.44
CA GLU A 329 15.28 -14.21 20.12
C GLU A 329 16.23 -13.03 19.93
N ALA A 330 16.35 -12.50 18.71
CA ALA A 330 17.15 -11.32 18.43
C ALA A 330 16.64 -10.10 19.21
N ILE A 331 15.31 -9.89 19.21
CA ILE A 331 14.67 -8.82 19.99
C ILE A 331 14.96 -8.99 21.48
N ARG A 332 14.79 -10.20 22.03
CA ARG A 332 15.08 -10.51 23.44
C ARG A 332 16.54 -10.26 23.80
N HIS A 333 17.49 -10.69 22.96
CA HIS A 333 18.91 -10.49 23.16
C HIS A 333 19.25 -8.99 23.25
N ILE A 334 18.72 -8.17 22.34
CA ILE A 334 18.93 -6.71 22.37
C ILE A 334 18.35 -6.09 23.65
N LEU A 335 17.15 -6.50 24.08
CA LEU A 335 16.50 -5.94 25.26
C LEU A 335 17.11 -6.38 26.60
N GLN A 336 17.93 -7.44 26.60
CA GLN A 336 18.67 -7.87 27.79
C GLN A 336 19.95 -7.06 28.01
N ASP A 337 20.44 -6.34 26.99
CA ASP A 337 21.63 -5.49 27.07
C ASP A 337 21.27 -4.00 26.88
N PRO A 338 21.07 -3.24 27.97
CA PRO A 338 20.85 -1.79 27.90
C PRO A 338 21.99 -1.00 27.23
N SER A 339 23.18 -1.57 27.08
CA SER A 339 24.32 -0.95 26.38
C SER A 339 24.32 -1.21 24.87
N HIS A 340 23.49 -2.13 24.39
CA HIS A 340 23.37 -2.43 22.96
C HIS A 340 22.91 -1.19 22.18
N CYS A 341 23.56 -0.89 21.05
CA CYS A 341 23.31 0.33 20.28
C CYS A 341 21.85 0.47 19.82
N ALA A 342 21.18 -0.66 19.55
CA ALA A 342 19.78 -0.71 19.14
C ALA A 342 18.76 -0.74 20.30
N TYR A 343 19.19 -0.85 21.56
CA TYR A 343 18.32 -1.07 22.73
C TYR A 343 17.13 -0.09 22.77
N LYS A 344 17.42 1.21 22.69
CA LYS A 344 16.37 2.26 22.77
C LYS A 344 15.37 2.18 21.63
N ASN A 345 15.82 1.86 20.43
CA ASN A 345 14.95 1.77 19.25
C ASN A 345 14.09 0.50 19.30
N VAL A 346 14.65 -0.64 19.70
CA VAL A 346 13.89 -1.88 19.91
C VAL A 346 12.86 -1.70 21.02
N LEU A 347 13.24 -1.10 22.15
CA LEU A 347 12.33 -0.85 23.27
C LEU A 347 11.10 -0.01 22.88
N ARG A 348 11.30 1.06 22.10
CA ARG A 348 10.18 1.90 21.62
C ARG A 348 9.28 1.16 20.64
N ARG A 349 9.87 0.39 19.71
CA ARG A 349 9.10 -0.41 18.73
C ARG A 349 8.29 -1.51 19.43
N GLU A 350 8.86 -2.18 20.43
CA GLU A 350 8.15 -3.17 21.25
C GLU A 350 6.98 -2.57 22.02
N PHE A 351 7.17 -1.39 22.62
CA PHE A 351 6.08 -0.67 23.26
C PHE A 351 4.94 -0.36 22.27
N ALA A 352 5.28 0.17 21.09
CA ALA A 352 4.29 0.49 20.06
C ALA A 352 3.55 -0.76 19.57
N ARG A 353 4.25 -1.89 19.33
CA ARG A 353 3.63 -3.18 18.96
C ARG A 353 2.67 -3.68 20.04
N GLY A 354 3.09 -3.67 21.31
CA GLY A 354 2.25 -4.07 22.42
C GLY A 354 0.97 -3.21 22.53
N LEU A 355 1.12 -1.89 22.37
CA LEU A 355 -0.01 -0.96 22.37
C LEU A 355 -0.95 -1.22 21.19
N TYR A 356 -0.39 -1.43 20.00
CA TYR A 356 -1.15 -1.71 18.77
C TYR A 356 -1.99 -2.98 18.89
N ARG A 357 -1.39 -4.08 19.38
CA ARG A 357 -2.13 -5.32 19.67
C ARG A 357 -3.23 -5.12 20.71
N GLN A 358 -2.94 -4.41 21.80
CA GLN A 358 -3.92 -4.12 22.86
C GLN A 358 -5.11 -3.29 22.34
N LYS A 359 -4.86 -2.31 21.47
CA LYS A 359 -5.91 -1.46 20.91
C LYS A 359 -6.77 -2.20 19.88
N PHE A 360 -6.20 -3.13 19.12
CA PHE A 360 -7.00 -4.05 18.33
C PHE A 360 -7.95 -4.89 19.18
N GLN A 361 -7.47 -5.53 20.25
CA GLN A 361 -8.34 -6.29 21.16
C GLN A 361 -9.47 -5.42 21.74
N SER A 362 -9.20 -4.13 21.95
CA SER A 362 -10.21 -3.19 22.45
C SER A 362 -11.25 -2.86 21.37
N ALA A 363 -10.81 -2.57 20.15
CA ALA A 363 -11.68 -2.31 19.01
C ALA A 363 -12.56 -3.52 18.67
N GLU A 364 -11.99 -4.73 18.67
CA GLU A 364 -12.69 -6.00 18.44
C GLU A 364 -13.80 -6.23 19.46
N ARG A 365 -13.50 -6.08 20.76
CA ARG A 365 -14.53 -6.18 21.83
C ARG A 365 -15.62 -5.13 21.69
N ASP A 366 -15.27 -3.91 21.26
CA ASP A 366 -16.26 -2.85 21.09
C ASP A 366 -17.17 -3.10 19.88
N LEU A 367 -16.65 -3.69 18.81
CA LEU A 367 -17.42 -4.15 17.66
C LEU A 367 -18.34 -5.33 18.01
N GLU A 368 -17.84 -6.29 18.78
CA GLU A 368 -18.64 -7.41 19.30
C GLU A 368 -19.82 -6.92 20.14
N LYS A 369 -19.60 -5.99 21.07
CA LYS A 369 -20.67 -5.36 21.88
C LYS A 369 -21.71 -4.62 21.03
N LYS A 370 -21.31 -4.13 19.85
CA LYS A 370 -22.22 -3.46 18.89
C LYS A 370 -22.92 -4.45 17.96
N GLY A 371 -22.71 -5.76 18.12
CA GLY A 371 -23.31 -6.79 17.27
C GLY A 371 -22.67 -6.88 15.87
N ARG A 372 -21.43 -6.40 15.71
CA ARG A 372 -20.67 -6.43 14.45
C ARG A 372 -19.33 -7.16 14.65
N PRO A 373 -19.32 -8.42 15.14
CA PRO A 373 -18.08 -9.13 15.41
C PRO A 373 -17.27 -9.34 14.11
N LEU A 374 -15.96 -9.41 14.26
CA LEU A 374 -15.06 -9.78 13.17
C LEU A 374 -15.01 -11.30 12.99
N THR A 375 -14.70 -11.78 11.79
CA THR A 375 -14.50 -13.21 11.48
C THR A 375 -13.15 -13.75 11.94
N GLY A 376 -12.24 -12.87 12.33
CA GLY A 376 -10.91 -13.18 12.86
C GLY A 376 -10.43 -12.09 13.81
N SER A 377 -9.25 -12.26 14.40
CA SER A 377 -8.65 -11.28 15.32
C SER A 377 -7.32 -10.76 14.76
N PHE A 378 -7.21 -9.44 14.58
CA PHE A 378 -5.93 -8.80 14.29
C PHE A 378 -4.92 -9.09 15.39
N ALA A 379 -5.35 -9.10 16.65
CA ALA A 379 -4.45 -9.31 17.78
C ALA A 379 -3.80 -10.71 17.77
N GLU A 380 -4.49 -11.73 17.24
CA GLU A 380 -3.95 -13.08 17.05
C GLU A 380 -3.11 -13.19 15.77
N ILE A 381 -3.56 -12.52 14.70
CA ILE A 381 -2.93 -12.60 13.37
C ILE A 381 -1.58 -11.88 13.34
N LEU A 382 -1.43 -10.73 14.00
CA LEU A 382 -0.24 -9.88 13.93
C LEU A 382 1.06 -10.59 14.32
N ASP A 383 0.99 -11.55 15.25
CA ASP A 383 2.15 -12.29 15.76
C ASP A 383 2.26 -13.70 15.12
N CYS A 384 1.33 -14.09 14.24
CA CYS A 384 1.31 -15.43 13.65
C CYS A 384 2.36 -15.61 12.56
N SER A 385 2.81 -16.85 12.33
CA SER A 385 3.86 -17.14 11.34
C SER A 385 3.51 -16.66 9.94
N ALA A 386 2.28 -16.86 9.47
CA ALA A 386 1.88 -16.51 8.11
C ALA A 386 1.94 -14.99 7.86
N SER A 387 1.45 -14.20 8.81
CA SER A 387 1.52 -12.73 8.76
C SER A 387 2.96 -12.23 8.79
N ARG A 388 3.79 -12.79 9.68
CA ARG A 388 5.22 -12.43 9.77
C ARG A 388 6.00 -12.82 8.52
N ILE A 389 5.71 -13.96 7.91
CA ILE A 389 6.30 -14.39 6.63
C ILE A 389 5.94 -13.38 5.54
N TYR A 390 4.66 -13.00 5.43
CA TYR A 390 4.23 -12.00 4.46
C TYR A 390 4.86 -10.61 4.74
N ALA A 391 5.01 -10.22 6.00
CA ALA A 391 5.71 -9.00 6.39
C ALA A 391 7.20 -9.03 5.96
N CYS A 392 7.89 -10.15 6.12
CA CYS A 392 9.26 -10.30 5.65
C CYS A 392 9.32 -10.20 4.11
N PHE A 393 8.46 -10.95 3.42
CA PHE A 393 8.37 -10.97 1.96
C PHE A 393 8.13 -9.58 1.35
N THR A 394 7.16 -8.82 1.87
CA THR A 394 6.83 -7.47 1.37
C THR A 394 7.86 -6.40 1.69
N ASN A 395 8.83 -6.70 2.57
CA ASN A 395 9.96 -5.80 2.88
C ASN A 395 11.25 -6.17 2.16
N LEU A 396 11.29 -7.26 1.39
CA LEU A 396 12.43 -7.59 0.53
C LEU A 396 12.70 -6.45 -0.47
N GLY A 397 13.98 -6.15 -0.72
CA GLY A 397 14.44 -5.11 -1.63
C GLY A 397 14.41 -3.69 -1.07
N ARG A 398 13.72 -3.44 0.05
CA ARG A 398 13.70 -2.11 0.68
C ARG A 398 15.06 -1.72 1.26
N LEU A 399 15.75 -2.70 1.86
CA LEU A 399 17.11 -2.57 2.38
C LEU A 399 17.88 -3.83 1.96
N PRO A 400 18.59 -3.82 0.81
CA PRO A 400 19.23 -5.02 0.26
C PRO A 400 20.16 -5.76 1.24
N GLN A 401 20.76 -5.05 2.21
CA GLN A 401 21.61 -5.68 3.23
C GLN A 401 20.83 -6.49 4.28
N ALA A 402 19.52 -6.32 4.37
CA ALA A 402 18.64 -7.02 5.31
C ALA A 402 17.90 -8.21 4.67
N ASP A 403 17.84 -8.28 3.34
CA ASP A 403 17.04 -9.28 2.60
C ASP A 403 17.39 -10.71 3.00
N GLU A 404 18.67 -11.03 3.14
CA GLU A 404 19.14 -12.34 3.60
C GLU A 404 18.51 -12.75 4.94
N GLY A 405 18.55 -11.85 5.92
CA GLY A 405 17.94 -12.09 7.24
C GLY A 405 16.43 -12.28 7.17
N LEU A 406 15.74 -11.56 6.28
CA LEU A 406 14.30 -11.72 6.05
C LEU A 406 13.97 -13.09 5.45
N VAL A 407 14.77 -13.56 4.49
CA VAL A 407 14.59 -14.89 3.88
C VAL A 407 14.77 -15.99 4.92
N TYR A 408 15.82 -15.92 5.74
CA TYR A 408 16.03 -16.88 6.81
C TYR A 408 14.91 -16.88 7.85
N GLU A 409 14.41 -15.69 8.22
CA GLU A 409 13.28 -15.58 9.13
C GLU A 409 12.00 -16.20 8.55
N MET A 410 11.73 -16.05 7.25
CA MET A 410 10.59 -16.73 6.60
C MET A 410 10.68 -18.26 6.73
N VAL A 411 11.85 -18.84 6.42
CA VAL A 411 12.09 -20.28 6.50
C VAL A 411 11.92 -20.79 7.93
N ARG A 412 12.50 -20.07 8.90
CA ARG A 412 12.38 -20.39 10.33
C ARG A 412 10.93 -20.37 10.79
N LEU A 413 10.17 -19.36 10.40
CA LEU A 413 8.75 -19.22 10.76
C LEU A 413 7.87 -20.30 10.11
N ALA A 414 8.20 -20.72 8.89
CA ALA A 414 7.44 -21.70 8.13
C ALA A 414 7.66 -23.14 8.63
N PHE A 415 8.92 -23.51 8.89
CA PHE A 415 9.31 -24.90 9.12
C PHE A 415 9.81 -25.19 10.54
N GLY A 416 10.07 -24.15 11.34
CA GLY A 416 10.62 -24.32 12.69
C GLY A 416 12.07 -24.81 12.73
N TRP A 417 12.76 -24.72 11.60
CA TRP A 417 14.13 -25.17 11.40
C TRP A 417 15.15 -24.32 12.14
N ASP A 418 16.26 -24.94 12.52
CA ASP A 418 17.41 -24.23 13.08
C ASP A 418 18.20 -23.47 11.99
N ALA A 419 19.21 -22.71 12.41
CA ALA A 419 20.01 -21.89 11.49
C ALA A 419 20.70 -22.71 10.39
N ARG A 420 21.16 -23.93 10.68
CA ARG A 420 21.86 -24.77 9.69
C ARG A 420 20.89 -25.38 8.70
N GLU A 421 19.75 -25.88 9.19
CA GLU A 421 18.69 -26.42 8.36
C GLU A 421 18.14 -25.34 7.40
N ALA A 422 17.97 -24.12 7.89
CA ALA A 422 17.55 -22.99 7.05
C ALA A 422 18.63 -22.60 6.02
N GLU A 423 19.91 -22.59 6.40
CA GLU A 423 21.05 -22.36 5.49
C GLU A 423 21.12 -23.39 4.37
N ASP A 424 21.02 -24.67 4.69
CA ASP A 424 21.02 -25.76 3.71
C ASP A 424 19.84 -25.65 2.74
N TYR A 425 18.64 -25.33 3.24
CA TYR A 425 17.46 -25.12 2.40
C TYR A 425 17.62 -23.93 1.45
N VAL A 426 18.01 -22.77 1.96
CA VAL A 426 18.19 -21.55 1.16
C VAL A 426 19.24 -21.77 0.07
N HIS A 427 20.36 -22.45 0.38
CA HIS A 427 21.35 -22.81 -0.64
C HIS A 427 20.83 -23.77 -1.70
N ASN A 428 19.91 -24.69 -1.35
CA ASN A 428 19.29 -25.57 -2.33
C ASN A 428 18.33 -24.80 -3.25
N VAL A 429 17.55 -23.86 -2.71
CA VAL A 429 16.71 -22.95 -3.51
C VAL A 429 17.58 -22.10 -4.43
N GLU A 430 18.66 -21.51 -3.91
CA GLU A 430 19.62 -20.70 -4.69
C GLU A 430 20.15 -21.49 -5.91
N ARG A 431 20.61 -22.73 -5.70
CA ARG A 431 21.09 -23.60 -6.81
C ARG A 431 20.00 -23.89 -7.86
N SER A 432 18.77 -24.11 -7.42
CA SER A 432 17.62 -24.33 -8.31
C SER A 432 17.35 -23.09 -9.16
N VAL A 433 17.29 -21.93 -8.52
CA VAL A 433 17.06 -20.61 -9.12
C VAL A 433 18.16 -20.23 -10.13
N SER A 434 19.44 -20.47 -9.80
CA SER A 434 20.56 -20.25 -10.73
C SER A 434 20.54 -21.19 -11.93
N THR A 435 20.11 -22.45 -11.75
CA THR A 435 19.97 -23.42 -12.85
C THR A 435 18.89 -23.00 -13.84
N THR A 436 17.76 -22.52 -13.33
CA THR A 436 16.65 -22.00 -14.14
C THR A 436 17.06 -20.74 -14.92
N ALA A 437 17.75 -19.78 -14.29
CA ALA A 437 18.30 -18.62 -14.99
C ALA A 437 19.24 -19.01 -16.14
N THR A 438 20.12 -20.00 -15.92
CA THR A 438 21.06 -20.48 -16.94
C THR A 438 20.35 -21.12 -18.15
N ARG A 439 19.21 -21.79 -17.92
CA ARG A 439 18.40 -22.37 -19.00
C ARG A 439 17.64 -21.30 -19.79
N SER A 440 17.07 -20.30 -19.12
CA SER A 440 16.40 -19.17 -19.77
C SER A 440 17.36 -18.35 -20.64
N ALA A 441 18.59 -18.11 -20.17
CA ALA A 441 19.62 -17.41 -20.94
C ALA A 441 20.06 -18.17 -22.21
N LYS A 442 20.12 -19.52 -22.16
CA LYS A 442 20.47 -20.35 -23.33
C LYS A 442 19.32 -20.54 -24.32
N GLY A 443 18.08 -20.26 -23.93
CA GLY A 443 16.91 -20.35 -24.79
C GLY A 443 16.77 -19.20 -25.79
N TYR A 444 17.42 -18.06 -25.53
CA TYR A 444 17.40 -16.89 -26.41
C TYR A 444 18.45 -16.93 -27.55
N ASP A 445 19.33 -17.93 -27.57
CA ASP A 445 20.47 -18.00 -28.50
C ASP A 445 20.26 -18.95 -29.70
N LYS A 446 19.01 -19.32 -30.03
CA LYS A 446 18.72 -20.15 -31.22
C LYS A 446 17.44 -19.74 -31.97
N GLU A 447 17.54 -18.65 -32.71
CA GLU A 447 16.97 -18.56 -34.07
C GLU A 447 17.99 -17.92 -35.03
N SER A 448 19.11 -18.62 -35.25
CA SER A 448 19.94 -18.37 -36.43
C SER A 448 19.19 -18.91 -37.66
N ILE A 449 18.46 -18.02 -38.33
CA ILE A 449 17.86 -18.23 -39.64
C ILE A 449 18.97 -18.62 -40.63
N PRO A 450 18.87 -19.75 -41.37
CA PRO A 450 19.82 -20.06 -42.42
C PRO A 450 19.56 -19.13 -43.62
N HIS A 451 20.59 -18.37 -43.98
CA HIS A 451 20.68 -17.72 -45.29
C HIS A 451 20.47 -18.74 -46.42
N ALA A 452 19.44 -18.53 -47.24
CA ALA A 452 19.35 -19.10 -48.58
C ALA A 452 19.54 -17.97 -49.60
N HIS A 453 20.66 -18.03 -50.32
CA HIS A 453 20.93 -17.21 -51.50
C HIS A 453 20.17 -17.78 -52.72
N ALA A 454 19.52 -16.86 -53.44
CA ALA A 454 19.27 -16.79 -54.89
C ALA A 454 19.26 -18.08 -55.75
N VAL A 455 18.13 -18.34 -56.41
CA VAL A 455 17.91 -18.08 -57.86
C VAL A 455 16.48 -17.61 -58.05
#